data_AF-A0AB34P2V7-F1
#
_entry.id   AF-A0AB34P2V7-F1
#
_cell.length_a   1.000
_cell.length_b   1.000
_cell.length_c   1.000
_cell.angle_alpha   90.00
_cell.angle_beta   90.00
_cell.angle_gamma   90.00
#
_symmetry.space_group_name_H-M   'P 1'
#
loop_
_entity.id
_entity.type
_entity.pdbx_description
1 polymer ?
#
loop_
_entity_poly.entity_id
_entity_poly.type
_entity_poly.pdbx_seq_one_letter_code
_entity_poly.pdbx_strand_id
1 'polypeptide(L)'
;MRERVVNLDNEENQNPTLTFQIANGRIRNKFDGLGAMVQAVDKILKTERFVFPIYTDQYGNDLNDLLGKDLGYSKVEAERMVKEALLADERVIKVDITSINETSPNTLTLTGECQTSYGNIPIESEVSIK
;
A
#
# COMPACT_ATOMS: atom_id res chain seq x y z
N MET A 1 11.49 -51.42 -1.89
CA MET A 1 10.33 -50.50 -1.77
C MET A 1 10.92 -49.10 -1.65
N ARG A 2 10.75 -48.24 -2.65
CA ARG A 2 11.43 -46.94 -2.75
C ARG A 2 10.87 -45.98 -1.71
N GLU A 3 11.74 -45.36 -0.92
CA GLU A 3 11.38 -44.25 -0.05
C GLU A 3 10.81 -43.11 -0.90
N ARG A 4 9.62 -42.66 -0.53
CA ARG A 4 8.95 -41.52 -1.15
C ARG A 4 9.55 -40.28 -0.52
N VAL A 5 10.56 -39.69 -1.16
CA VAL A 5 11.03 -38.35 -0.80
C VAL A 5 9.88 -37.41 -1.06
N VAL A 6 9.27 -36.90 0.01
CA VAL A 6 8.32 -35.79 -0.08
C VAL A 6 9.18 -34.55 -0.24
N ASN A 7 9.26 -34.02 -1.46
CA ASN A 7 9.79 -32.68 -1.69
C ASN A 7 8.82 -31.69 -1.03
N LEU A 8 9.21 -31.14 0.11
CA LEU A 8 8.48 -30.09 0.83
C LEU A 8 8.83 -28.68 0.35
N ASP A 9 9.66 -28.56 -0.68
CA ASP A 9 10.37 -27.31 -0.99
C ASP A 9 9.93 -26.66 -2.30
N ASN A 10 8.62 -26.58 -2.61
CA ASN A 10 8.18 -25.75 -3.74
C ASN A 10 6.73 -25.25 -3.72
N GLU A 11 6.16 -24.95 -2.55
CA GLU A 11 5.09 -23.94 -2.48
C GLU A 11 5.72 -22.72 -1.84
N GLU A 12 6.11 -21.73 -2.65
CA GLU A 12 6.37 -20.38 -2.12
C GLU A 12 5.18 -20.02 -1.22
N ASN A 13 5.45 -19.78 0.08
CA ASN A 13 4.49 -19.29 1.06
C ASN A 13 3.98 -17.91 0.58
N GLN A 14 3.10 -17.89 -0.42
CA GLN A 14 2.42 -16.68 -0.82
C GLN A 14 1.47 -16.34 0.32
N ASN A 15 1.73 -15.21 0.98
CA ASN A 15 0.84 -14.71 2.01
C ASN A 15 -0.58 -14.63 1.44
N PRO A 16 -1.57 -15.29 2.07
CA PRO A 16 -2.92 -15.34 1.53
C PRO A 16 -3.50 -13.94 1.39
N THR A 17 -4.09 -13.65 0.24
CA THR A 17 -4.69 -12.34 -0.04
C THR A 17 -6.14 -12.23 0.42
N LEU A 18 -6.82 -13.35 0.70
CA LEU A 18 -8.25 -13.38 0.99
C LEU A 18 -8.65 -12.36 2.07
N THR A 19 -9.53 -11.44 1.71
CA THR A 19 -10.02 -10.37 2.59
C THR A 19 -11.53 -10.16 2.41
N PHE A 20 -12.14 -9.34 3.27
CA PHE A 20 -13.55 -8.97 3.18
C PHE A 20 -13.75 -7.71 2.33
N GLN A 21 -14.68 -7.78 1.37
CA GLN A 21 -15.16 -6.60 0.67
C GLN A 21 -16.09 -5.82 1.59
N ILE A 22 -15.66 -4.61 1.98
CA ILE A 22 -16.46 -3.66 2.75
C ILE A 22 -17.09 -2.68 1.76
N ALA A 23 -18.42 -2.59 1.76
CA ALA A 23 -19.15 -1.60 0.99
C ALA A 23 -20.28 -1.02 1.84
N ASN A 24 -20.34 0.31 1.94
CA ASN A 24 -21.32 1.05 2.74
C ASN A 24 -21.36 0.57 4.22
N GLY A 25 -20.17 0.41 4.82
CA GLY A 25 -20.00 -0.02 6.21
C GLY A 25 -20.41 -1.47 6.50
N ARG A 26 -20.62 -2.30 5.46
CA ARG A 26 -21.02 -3.71 5.61
C ARG A 26 -20.11 -4.64 4.83
N ILE A 27 -19.86 -5.82 5.39
CA ILE A 27 -19.24 -6.92 4.65
C ILE A 27 -20.26 -7.42 3.63
N ARG A 28 -19.88 -7.38 2.35
CA ARG A 28 -20.75 -7.83 1.25
C ARG A 28 -20.27 -9.14 0.64
N ASN A 29 -18.96 -9.29 0.46
CA ASN A 29 -18.32 -10.47 -0.12
C ASN A 29 -16.91 -10.66 0.46
N LYS A 30 -16.16 -11.58 -0.13
CA LYS A 30 -14.70 -11.69 0.03
C LYS A 30 -14.02 -11.35 -1.29
N PHE A 31 -12.81 -10.80 -1.20
CA PHE A 31 -11.91 -10.58 -2.32
C PHE A 31 -10.65 -11.42 -2.17
N ASP A 32 -10.04 -11.75 -3.29
CA ASP A 32 -8.78 -12.49 -3.35
C ASP A 32 -7.93 -11.97 -4.52
N GLY A 33 -6.66 -12.31 -4.54
CA GLY A 33 -5.69 -11.87 -5.56
C GLY A 33 -5.69 -10.35 -5.76
N LEU A 34 -5.83 -9.90 -7.01
CA LEU A 34 -5.75 -8.48 -7.36
C LEU A 34 -6.79 -7.61 -6.62
N GLY A 35 -8.02 -8.09 -6.48
CA GLY A 35 -9.08 -7.33 -5.79
C GLY A 35 -8.78 -7.13 -4.30
N ALA A 36 -8.11 -8.09 -3.68
CA ALA A 36 -7.63 -7.96 -2.32
C ALA A 36 -6.42 -7.02 -2.23
N MET A 37 -5.51 -7.06 -3.21
CA MET A 37 -4.37 -6.14 -3.25
C MET A 37 -4.79 -4.68 -3.45
N VAL A 38 -5.85 -4.40 -4.23
CA VAL A 38 -6.44 -3.04 -4.31
C VAL A 38 -6.84 -2.55 -2.93
N GLN A 39 -7.46 -3.40 -2.11
CA GLN A 39 -7.82 -3.04 -0.74
C GLN A 39 -6.58 -2.88 0.17
N ALA A 40 -5.55 -3.71 0.00
CA ALA A 40 -4.33 -3.62 0.78
C ALA A 40 -3.60 -2.28 0.55
N VAL A 41 -3.41 -1.91 -0.72
CA VAL A 41 -2.81 -0.62 -1.13
C VAL A 41 -3.62 0.54 -0.56
N ASP A 42 -4.94 0.53 -0.73
CA ASP A 42 -5.82 1.59 -0.21
C ASP A 42 -5.72 1.74 1.32
N LYS A 43 -5.66 0.63 2.06
CA LYS A 43 -5.52 0.67 3.51
C LYS A 43 -4.17 1.18 3.97
N ILE A 44 -3.07 0.78 3.32
CA ILE A 44 -1.73 1.25 3.66
C ILE A 44 -1.65 2.78 3.51
N LEU A 45 -2.20 3.32 2.41
CA LEU A 45 -2.19 4.76 2.14
C LEU A 45 -3.14 5.57 3.03
N LYS A 46 -4.16 4.94 3.64
CA LYS A 46 -5.10 5.59 4.56
C LYS A 46 -4.78 5.40 6.05
N THR A 47 -3.79 4.57 6.36
CA THR A 47 -3.44 4.25 7.75
C THR A 47 -2.17 4.99 8.12
N GLU A 48 -2.25 5.83 9.14
CA GLU A 48 -1.06 6.44 9.74
C GLU A 48 -0.27 5.38 10.51
N ARG A 49 1.04 5.33 10.25
CA ARG A 49 1.96 4.44 10.95
C ARG A 49 2.01 4.78 12.43
N PHE A 50 2.23 3.78 13.30
CA PHE A 50 2.31 3.92 14.76
C PHE A 50 1.04 4.36 15.52
N VAL A 51 -0.06 4.65 14.84
CA VAL A 51 -1.32 5.09 15.50
C VAL A 51 -2.12 3.92 16.08
N PHE A 52 -2.15 2.78 15.39
CA PHE A 52 -3.01 1.65 15.76
C PHE A 52 -2.18 0.43 16.25
N PRO A 53 -2.32 -0.01 17.51
CA PRO A 53 -1.53 -1.12 18.07
C PRO A 53 -1.73 -2.49 17.42
N ILE A 54 -2.78 -2.64 16.60
CA ILE A 54 -3.07 -3.89 15.88
C ILE A 54 -2.15 -4.09 14.67
N TYR A 55 -1.43 -3.06 14.26
CA TYR A 55 -0.54 -3.08 13.12
C TYR A 55 0.93 -3.18 13.54
N THR A 56 1.76 -3.69 12.64
CA THR A 56 3.20 -3.67 12.82
C THR A 56 3.74 -2.25 12.62
N ASP A 57 4.93 -2.01 13.15
CA ASP A 57 5.65 -0.74 13.01
C ASP A 57 5.98 -0.36 11.56
N GLN A 58 5.83 -1.30 10.61
CA GLN A 58 6.07 -1.06 9.19
C GLN A 58 4.80 -0.73 8.41
N TYR A 59 3.62 -0.98 8.99
CA TYR A 59 2.34 -0.83 8.30
C TYR A 59 1.81 0.61 8.38
N GLY A 60 1.28 1.09 7.26
CA GLY A 60 0.79 2.46 7.11
C GLY A 60 1.85 3.39 6.53
N ASN A 61 1.56 4.68 6.55
CA ASN A 61 2.39 5.74 5.98
C ASN A 61 2.61 6.89 6.97
N ASP A 62 3.60 7.72 6.65
CA ASP A 62 4.04 8.86 7.44
C ASP A 62 3.62 10.22 6.81
N LEU A 63 2.60 10.22 5.93
CA LEU A 63 2.26 11.41 5.12
C LEU A 63 1.79 12.60 5.97
N ASN A 64 1.24 12.34 7.16
CA ASN A 64 0.84 13.38 8.11
C ASN A 64 2.04 14.20 8.65
N ASP A 65 3.26 13.67 8.58
CA ASP A 65 4.48 14.40 8.98
C ASP A 65 4.82 15.58 8.03
N LEU A 66 4.14 15.63 6.87
CA LEU A 66 4.28 16.71 5.88
C LEU A 66 3.44 17.93 6.22
N LEU A 67 2.55 17.86 7.21
CA LEU A 67 1.77 19.00 7.68
C LEU A 67 2.68 20.14 8.16
N GLY A 68 2.48 21.32 7.59
CA GLY A 68 3.23 22.54 7.88
C GLY A 68 4.63 22.58 7.27
N LYS A 69 5.00 21.64 6.39
CA LYS A 69 6.30 21.63 5.71
C LYS A 69 6.27 22.47 4.43
N ASP A 70 7.45 22.80 3.93
CA ASP A 70 7.61 23.49 2.64
C ASP A 70 7.15 22.58 1.47
N LEU A 71 6.60 23.19 0.41
CA LEU A 71 6.06 22.47 -0.75
C LEU A 71 7.13 21.64 -1.47
N GLY A 72 8.34 22.18 -1.65
CA GLY A 72 9.42 21.49 -2.36
C GLY A 72 9.89 20.26 -1.58
N TYR A 73 10.04 20.40 -0.27
CA TYR A 73 10.33 19.29 0.64
C TYR A 73 9.21 18.24 0.62
N SER A 74 7.97 18.68 0.72
CA SER A 74 6.80 17.79 0.79
C SER A 74 6.65 16.94 -0.48
N LYS A 75 6.96 17.48 -1.65
CA LYS A 75 6.92 16.71 -2.91
C LYS A 75 7.89 15.53 -2.90
N VAL A 76 9.15 15.77 -2.51
CA VAL A 76 10.18 14.74 -2.47
C VAL A 76 9.87 13.69 -1.41
N GLU A 77 9.48 14.12 -0.22
CA GLU A 77 9.20 13.21 0.88
C GLU A 77 7.91 12.43 0.70
N ALA A 78 6.85 13.02 0.13
CA ALA A 78 5.63 12.29 -0.17
C ALA A 78 5.89 11.12 -1.13
N GLU A 79 6.73 11.33 -2.15
CA GLU A 79 7.13 10.26 -3.07
C GLU A 79 7.83 9.11 -2.33
N ARG A 80 8.80 9.47 -1.47
CA ARG A 80 9.58 8.51 -0.68
C ARG A 80 8.69 7.73 0.29
N MET A 81 7.85 8.44 1.05
CA MET A 81 6.96 7.85 2.05
C MET A 81 5.92 6.91 1.43
N VAL A 82 5.33 7.26 0.28
CA VAL A 82 4.40 6.36 -0.43
C VAL A 82 5.10 5.08 -0.88
N LYS A 83 6.31 5.20 -1.45
CA LYS A 83 7.10 4.03 -1.88
C LYS A 83 7.44 3.13 -0.69
N GLU A 84 7.96 3.69 0.40
CA GLU A 84 8.33 2.94 1.59
C GLU A 84 7.13 2.27 2.26
N ALA A 85 5.99 2.96 2.35
CA ALA A 85 4.77 2.41 2.93
C ALA A 85 4.27 1.19 2.14
N LEU A 86 4.24 1.29 0.81
CA LEU A 86 3.75 0.20 -0.04
C LEU A 86 4.74 -0.96 -0.16
N LEU A 87 6.05 -0.69 -0.26
CA LEU A 87 7.09 -1.72 -0.36
C LEU A 87 7.31 -2.49 0.95
N ALA A 88 6.74 -2.02 2.07
CA ALA A 88 6.71 -2.78 3.32
C ALA A 88 5.81 -4.03 3.25
N ASP A 89 4.87 -4.09 2.31
CA ASP A 89 4.09 -5.29 2.02
C ASP A 89 4.83 -6.13 0.97
N GLU A 90 5.30 -7.32 1.36
CA GLU A 90 6.10 -8.21 0.51
C GLU A 90 5.40 -8.67 -0.79
N ARG A 91 4.07 -8.49 -0.87
CA ARG A 91 3.30 -8.78 -2.10
C ARG A 91 3.45 -7.67 -3.14
N VAL A 92 3.98 -6.50 -2.75
CA VAL A 92 4.34 -5.39 -3.63
C VAL A 92 5.77 -5.58 -4.13
N ILE A 93 5.92 -5.62 -5.45
CA ILE A 93 7.20 -5.84 -6.13
C ILE A 93 7.87 -4.51 -6.48
N LYS A 94 7.07 -3.52 -6.89
CA LYS A 94 7.57 -2.23 -7.37
C LYS A 94 6.52 -1.13 -7.20
N VAL A 95 6.99 0.09 -6.96
CA VAL A 95 6.15 1.29 -6.91
C VAL A 95 6.79 2.39 -7.76
N ASP A 96 6.04 2.85 -8.77
CA ASP A 96 6.45 3.93 -9.66
C ASP A 96 5.49 5.11 -9.50
N ILE A 97 6.01 6.25 -9.03
CA ILE A 97 5.23 7.49 -8.95
C ILE A 97 5.44 8.25 -10.26
N THR A 98 4.34 8.54 -10.95
CA THR A 98 4.36 9.19 -12.26
C THR A 98 4.25 10.70 -12.15
N SER A 99 3.47 11.20 -11.20
CA SER A 99 3.34 12.64 -11.00
C SER A 99 2.98 13.02 -9.57
N ILE A 100 3.42 14.22 -9.19
CA ILE A 100 3.10 14.85 -7.91
C ILE A 100 2.71 16.29 -8.21
N ASN A 101 1.40 16.57 -8.14
CA ASN A 101 0.84 17.85 -8.51
C ASN A 101 0.22 18.53 -7.28
N GLU A 102 0.29 19.86 -7.24
CA GLU A 102 -0.49 20.63 -6.29
C GLU A 102 -1.89 20.85 -6.89
N THR A 103 -2.91 20.22 -6.31
CA THR A 103 -4.29 20.27 -6.81
C THR A 103 -5.11 21.38 -6.15
N SER A 104 -4.77 21.73 -4.91
CA SER A 104 -5.31 22.89 -4.20
C SER A 104 -4.21 23.52 -3.34
N PRO A 105 -4.39 24.76 -2.83
CA PRO A 105 -3.42 25.36 -1.93
C PRO A 105 -3.17 24.42 -0.76
N ASN A 106 -1.93 23.95 -0.63
CA ASN A 106 -1.52 23.01 0.40
C ASN A 106 -2.08 21.58 0.29
N THR A 107 -2.41 21.10 -0.91
CA THR A 107 -2.72 19.68 -1.15
C THR A 107 -1.89 19.16 -2.31
N LEU A 108 -1.19 18.05 -2.06
CA LEU A 108 -0.48 17.30 -3.08
C LEU A 108 -1.29 16.07 -3.47
N THR A 109 -1.47 15.87 -4.77
CA THR A 109 -2.00 14.64 -5.34
C THR A 109 -0.85 13.88 -5.99
N LEU A 110 -0.65 12.64 -5.53
CA LEU A 110 0.32 11.69 -6.05
C LEU A 110 -0.40 10.67 -6.92
N THR A 111 0.10 10.48 -8.14
CA THR A 111 -0.38 9.43 -9.04
C THR A 111 0.75 8.52 -9.46
N GLY A 112 0.45 7.23 -9.57
CA GLY A 112 1.46 6.23 -9.93
C GLY A 112 0.87 4.85 -10.14
N GLU A 113 1.75 3.85 -10.13
CA GLU A 113 1.39 2.45 -10.26
C GLU A 113 2.14 1.60 -9.22
N CYS A 114 1.41 0.70 -8.58
CA CYS A 114 1.91 -0.33 -7.68
C CYS A 114 1.86 -1.67 -8.42
N GLN A 115 3.03 -2.28 -8.68
CA GLN A 115 3.12 -3.63 -9.22
C GLN A 115 3.13 -4.64 -8.08
N THR A 116 2.20 -5.59 -8.09
CA THR A 116 2.11 -6.67 -7.10
C THR A 116 2.30 -8.03 -7.77
N SER A 117 2.51 -9.08 -6.98
CA SER A 117 2.51 -10.46 -7.47
C SER A 117 1.18 -10.91 -8.09
N TYR A 118 0.11 -10.12 -7.91
CA TYR A 118 -1.24 -10.38 -8.43
C TYR A 118 -1.66 -9.44 -9.57
N GLY A 119 -0.78 -8.51 -9.98
CA GLY A 119 -1.03 -7.54 -11.04
C GLY A 119 -0.79 -6.09 -10.63
N ASN A 120 -1.04 -5.18 -11.56
CA ASN A 120 -0.80 -3.75 -11.38
C ASN A 120 -2.03 -3.04 -10.80
N ILE A 121 -1.79 -2.07 -9.92
CA ILE A 121 -2.80 -1.27 -9.26
C ILE A 121 -2.45 0.21 -9.44
N PRO A 122 -3.36 1.03 -10.00
CA PRO A 122 -3.15 2.48 -10.04
C PRO A 122 -3.17 3.05 -8.62
N ILE A 123 -2.23 3.94 -8.34
CA ILE A 123 -2.13 4.68 -7.08
C ILE A 123 -2.67 6.09 -7.31
N GLU A 124 -3.57 6.51 -6.42
CA GLU A 124 -3.97 7.90 -6.27
C GLU A 124 -4.03 8.20 -4.77
N SER A 125 -3.24 9.18 -4.31
CA SER A 125 -3.18 9.58 -2.91
C SER A 125 -3.17 11.10 -2.79
N GLU A 126 -3.96 11.62 -1.86
CA GLU A 126 -4.00 13.04 -1.53
C GLU A 126 -3.35 13.28 -0.18
N VAL A 127 -2.52 14.32 -0.08
CA VAL A 127 -1.80 14.70 1.13
C VAL A 127 -1.98 16.19 1.38
N SER A 128 -2.52 16.54 2.55
CA SER A 128 -2.59 17.91 3.01
C SER A 128 -1.26 18.33 3.65
N ILE A 129 -0.74 19.49 3.27
CA ILE A 129 0.55 20.01 3.77
C ILE A 129 0.41 21.28 4.63
N LYS A 130 -0.81 21.76 4.93
CA LYS A 130 -1.04 22.94 5.80
C LYS A 130 -2.43 22.99 6.41
#